data_AF-A0A255R3J3-F1
#
_entry.id   AF-A0A255R3J3-F1
#
_cell.length_a   1.000
_cell.length_b   1.000
_cell.length_c   1.000
_cell.angle_alpha   90.00
_cell.angle_beta   90.00
_cell.angle_gamma   90.00
#
_symmetry.space_group_name_H-M   'P 1'
#
loop_
_entity.id
_entity.type
_entity.pdbx_description
1 polymer ?
#
loop_
_entity_poly.entity_id
_entity_poly.type
_entity_poly.pdbx_seq_one_letter_code
_entity_poly.pdbx_strand_id
1 'polypeptide(L)'
;MNHDSNRLTNVLILVVCGLVLFALLPKHLLSRRMAARSGHCVGNLREIALALHNYSNNFKQLPPGTGGTWSGTDPSKSNQGRLGPLVGLLPFLGKTNLWEMITNPFEAGDGRTFPAMGPTPTYSPNSYLPWSMAPEVYLCPASAGLVYGEPAVIHSLKVAQRSLTVTSYVASFGDATTMQGEVLDVSDALLRDLGERRAAASRGMFMTGKAIRLTDCTDGLSNTVMYSETVASLRRIEGQSEVIRDVSGLSHQPSLCLEAAESDEKQFWKFGRGARWSDGWPLLTGFQTVLPPNSPSCTSQFGAIDPIVSAASLHPGGVHVGLADGATLFIANEIDTGDLERPGVASGEKYCLPNSESPYGLWGAIGSRAASESVPNGLPDTPVVRPASVFDSDVDPAVNASIWTDNQTNDQLLADLLEIRDNTTVRLRHPSGVIHEVPLNSLIPLDILRAVEADLRVKAKATDQSPPED
;
A
#
# COMPACT_ATOMS: atom_id res chain seq x y z
N MET A 1 61.66 15.73 -25.67
CA MET A 1 60.33 16.36 -25.85
C MET A 1 59.17 15.38 -25.96
N ASN A 2 59.33 14.12 -26.40
CA ASN A 2 58.20 13.17 -26.50
C ASN A 2 57.83 12.45 -25.18
N HIS A 3 58.73 12.41 -24.19
CA HIS A 3 58.48 11.68 -22.94
C HIS A 3 57.57 12.45 -21.95
N ASP A 4 57.60 13.79 -22.01
CA ASP A 4 56.75 14.64 -21.16
C ASP A 4 55.35 14.83 -21.75
N SER A 5 55.23 14.83 -23.08
CA SER A 5 53.95 14.88 -23.78
C SER A 5 53.10 13.64 -23.46
N ASN A 6 53.68 12.43 -23.51
CA ASN A 6 52.95 11.19 -23.17
C ASN A 6 52.55 11.11 -21.69
N ARG A 7 53.33 11.70 -20.78
CA ARG A 7 53.00 11.75 -19.34
C ARG A 7 51.80 12.65 -19.08
N LEU A 8 51.76 13.83 -19.70
CA LEU A 8 50.63 14.76 -19.61
C LEU A 8 49.36 14.17 -20.21
N THR A 9 49.46 13.49 -21.37
CA THR A 9 48.31 12.82 -22.00
C THR A 9 47.75 11.70 -21.12
N ASN A 10 48.60 10.87 -20.53
CA ASN A 10 48.16 9.77 -19.66
C ASN A 10 47.48 10.28 -18.38
N VAL A 11 48.02 11.34 -17.75
CA VAL A 11 47.41 11.97 -16.56
C VAL A 11 46.06 12.58 -16.93
N LEU A 12 45.97 13.27 -18.08
CA LEU A 12 44.72 13.86 -18.54
C LEU A 12 43.63 12.82 -18.78
N ILE A 13 43.96 11.69 -19.43
CA ILE A 13 43.01 10.60 -19.66
C ILE A 13 42.50 10.03 -18.33
N LEU A 14 43.38 9.80 -17.35
CA LEU A 14 42.99 9.30 -16.04
C LEU A 14 42.05 10.27 -15.30
N VAL A 15 42.33 11.57 -15.34
CA VAL A 15 41.48 12.60 -14.74
C VAL A 15 40.12 12.65 -15.43
N VAL A 16 40.08 12.64 -16.77
CA VAL A 16 38.82 12.67 -17.52
C VAL A 16 38.00 11.41 -17.29
N CYS A 17 38.60 10.22 -17.34
CA CYS A 17 37.92 8.97 -17.03
C CYS A 17 37.41 8.95 -15.58
N GLY A 18 38.19 9.43 -14.62
CA GLY A 18 37.79 9.54 -13.22
C GLY A 18 36.57 10.46 -13.03
N LEU A 19 36.57 11.63 -13.67
CA LEU A 19 35.45 12.57 -13.63
C LEU A 19 34.19 12.01 -14.30
N VAL A 20 34.32 11.32 -15.43
CA VAL A 20 33.19 10.68 -16.11
C VAL A 20 32.61 9.55 -15.26
N LEU A 21 33.45 8.69 -14.67
CA LEU A 21 32.99 7.63 -13.77
C LEU A 21 32.31 8.22 -12.53
N PHE A 22 32.89 9.24 -11.91
CA PHE A 22 32.31 9.93 -10.76
C PHE A 22 30.99 10.63 -11.08
N ALA A 23 30.81 11.15 -12.30
CA ALA A 23 29.55 11.75 -12.74
C ALA A 23 28.47 10.69 -13.08
N LEU A 24 28.87 9.52 -13.58
CA LEU A 24 27.94 8.45 -13.97
C LEU A 24 27.53 7.54 -12.79
N LEU A 25 28.43 7.32 -11.82
CA LEU A 25 28.19 6.48 -10.65
C LEU A 25 26.94 6.90 -9.84
N PRO A 26 26.71 8.19 -9.48
CA PRO A 26 25.52 8.61 -8.75
C PRO A 26 24.23 8.31 -9.52
N LYS A 27 24.20 8.56 -10.84
CA LYS A 27 23.03 8.32 -11.69
C LYS A 27 22.69 6.83 -11.78
N HIS A 28 23.70 5.97 -11.96
CA HIS A 28 23.51 4.52 -11.98
C HIS A 28 23.11 3.95 -10.62
N LEU A 29 23.66 4.49 -9.52
CA LEU A 29 23.31 4.07 -8.16
C LEU A 29 21.87 4.46 -7.81
N LEU A 30 21.37 5.61 -8.28
CA LEU A 30 19.96 6.02 -8.13
C LEU A 30 19.02 5.11 -8.92
N SER A 31 19.32 4.81 -10.19
CA SER A 31 18.51 3.87 -11.00
C SER A 31 18.45 2.47 -10.39
N ARG A 32 19.56 1.97 -9.81
CA ARG A 32 19.58 0.67 -9.12
C ARG A 32 18.75 0.67 -7.83
N ARG A 33 18.77 1.76 -7.05
CA ARG A 33 17.95 1.89 -5.82
C ARG A 33 16.46 2.00 -6.14
N MET A 34 16.09 2.70 -7.21
CA MET A 34 14.70 2.78 -7.66
C MET A 34 14.22 1.41 -8.20
N ALA A 35 15.05 0.69 -8.95
CA ALA A 35 14.76 -0.67 -9.41
C ALA A 35 14.67 -1.70 -8.25
N ALA A 36 15.47 -1.55 -7.20
CA ALA A 36 15.39 -2.39 -6.01
C ALA A 36 14.06 -2.17 -5.25
N ARG A 37 13.58 -0.93 -5.17
CA ARG A 37 12.30 -0.58 -4.53
C ARG A 37 11.10 -1.10 -5.33
N SER A 38 11.13 -1.01 -6.66
CA SER A 38 10.08 -1.61 -7.50
C SER A 38 10.08 -3.14 -7.40
N GLY A 39 11.26 -3.77 -7.33
CA GLY A 39 11.38 -5.21 -7.11
C GLY A 39 10.70 -5.69 -5.82
N HIS A 40 10.81 -4.92 -4.74
CA HIS A 40 10.13 -5.24 -3.48
C HIS A 40 8.60 -5.09 -3.57
N CYS A 41 8.11 -4.04 -4.25
CA CYS A 41 6.66 -3.85 -4.39
C CYS A 41 6.04 -4.90 -5.33
N VAL A 42 6.77 -5.34 -6.36
CA VAL A 42 6.41 -6.51 -7.19
C VAL A 42 6.40 -7.80 -6.35
N GLY A 43 7.39 -7.99 -5.47
CA GLY A 43 7.44 -9.13 -4.55
C GLY A 43 6.21 -9.20 -3.65
N ASN A 44 5.84 -8.09 -3.03
CA ASN A 44 4.65 -7.99 -2.19
C ASN A 44 3.35 -8.30 -2.96
N LEU A 45 3.20 -7.78 -4.19
CA LEU A 45 2.03 -8.10 -5.04
C LEU A 45 1.94 -9.61 -5.33
N ARG A 46 3.08 -10.27 -5.59
CA ARG A 46 3.13 -11.72 -5.80
C ARG A 46 2.79 -12.51 -4.54
N GLU A 47 3.23 -12.05 -3.37
CA GLU A 47 2.90 -12.67 -2.09
C GLU A 47 1.39 -12.55 -1.79
N ILE A 48 0.80 -11.37 -2.03
CA ILE A 48 -0.64 -11.14 -1.93
C ILE A 48 -1.40 -12.03 -2.92
N ALA A 49 -0.96 -12.13 -4.17
CA ALA A 49 -1.57 -13.00 -5.17
C ALA A 49 -1.53 -14.48 -4.74
N LEU A 50 -0.39 -14.96 -4.25
CA LEU A 50 -0.25 -16.32 -3.73
C LEU A 50 -1.21 -16.57 -2.56
N ALA A 51 -1.33 -15.62 -1.64
CA ALA A 51 -2.27 -15.70 -0.53
C ALA A 51 -3.73 -15.78 -1.01
N LEU A 52 -4.10 -15.02 -2.06
CA LEU A 52 -5.42 -15.06 -2.68
C LEU A 52 -5.71 -16.41 -3.36
N HIS A 53 -4.74 -16.98 -4.07
CA HIS A 53 -4.90 -18.31 -4.66
C HIS A 53 -5.04 -19.39 -3.59
N ASN A 54 -4.29 -19.30 -2.48
CA ASN A 54 -4.45 -20.23 -1.36
C ASN A 54 -5.81 -20.06 -0.67
N TYR A 55 -6.27 -18.83 -0.49
CA TYR A 55 -7.62 -18.53 0.00
C TYR A 55 -8.68 -19.15 -0.94
N SER A 56 -8.55 -18.93 -2.25
CA SER A 56 -9.46 -19.47 -3.25
C SER A 56 -9.45 -21.00 -3.29
N ASN A 57 -8.28 -21.63 -3.13
CA ASN A 57 -8.19 -23.08 -3.06
C ASN A 57 -8.92 -23.65 -1.84
N ASN A 58 -8.81 -22.99 -0.68
CA ASN A 58 -9.43 -23.44 0.56
C ASN A 58 -10.93 -23.14 0.65
N PHE A 59 -11.37 -21.97 0.20
CA PHE A 59 -12.75 -21.50 0.34
C PHE A 59 -13.58 -21.53 -0.94
N LYS A 60 -12.96 -21.90 -2.08
CA LYS A 60 -13.58 -21.93 -3.42
C LYS A 60 -14.18 -20.59 -3.87
N GLN A 61 -13.67 -19.50 -3.31
CA GLN A 61 -14.05 -18.12 -3.59
C GLN A 61 -12.91 -17.20 -3.15
N LEU A 62 -12.87 -15.97 -3.64
CA LEU A 62 -12.02 -14.90 -3.14
C LEU A 62 -12.64 -14.26 -1.88
N PRO A 63 -11.84 -13.58 -1.04
CA PRO A 63 -12.40 -12.74 0.01
C PRO A 63 -13.32 -11.68 -0.60
N PRO A 64 -14.41 -11.29 0.08
CA PRO A 64 -15.25 -10.20 -0.39
C PRO A 64 -14.49 -8.87 -0.34
N GLY A 65 -14.84 -7.92 -1.21
CA GLY A 65 -14.27 -6.57 -1.19
C GLY A 65 -14.63 -5.80 0.08
N THR A 66 -15.86 -6.00 0.57
CA THR A 66 -16.31 -5.61 1.91
C THR A 66 -17.20 -6.72 2.48
N GLY A 67 -17.11 -6.97 3.79
CA GLY A 67 -18.00 -7.88 4.50
C GLY A 67 -17.76 -7.88 6.00
N GLY A 68 -18.29 -8.87 6.70
CA GLY A 68 -18.07 -9.05 8.13
C GLY A 68 -19.37 -9.14 8.93
N THR A 69 -19.40 -8.50 10.10
CA THR A 69 -20.49 -8.57 11.08
C THR A 69 -21.32 -7.30 11.06
N TRP A 70 -22.60 -7.44 11.42
CA TRP A 70 -23.52 -6.31 11.53
C TRP A 70 -24.31 -6.42 12.84
N SER A 71 -24.24 -5.37 13.66
CA SER A 71 -24.98 -5.26 14.92
C SER A 71 -25.39 -3.80 15.18
N GLY A 72 -26.03 -3.17 14.20
CA GLY A 72 -26.50 -1.79 14.28
C GLY A 72 -25.39 -0.74 14.14
N THR A 73 -25.67 0.48 14.61
CA THR A 73 -24.82 1.66 14.38
C THR A 73 -23.72 1.87 15.41
N ASP A 74 -23.69 1.11 16.50
CA ASP A 74 -22.62 1.20 17.50
C ASP A 74 -21.30 0.68 16.90
N PRO A 75 -20.27 1.53 16.73
CA PRO A 75 -19.03 1.17 16.08
C PRO A 75 -18.18 0.17 16.87
N SER A 76 -18.51 -0.09 18.14
CA SER A 76 -17.82 -1.05 19.01
C SER A 76 -18.42 -2.47 18.97
N LYS A 77 -19.64 -2.62 18.46
CA LYS A 77 -20.43 -3.87 18.53
C LYS A 77 -20.38 -4.73 17.28
N SER A 78 -19.85 -4.21 16.19
CA SER A 78 -19.60 -4.96 14.95
C SER A 78 -18.64 -4.18 14.07
N ASN A 79 -18.18 -4.81 12.98
CA ASN A 79 -17.41 -4.13 11.96
C ASN A 79 -18.25 -3.46 10.86
N GLN A 80 -19.59 -3.50 10.98
CA GLN A 80 -20.56 -2.90 10.07
C GLN A 80 -20.35 -3.32 8.60
N GLY A 81 -19.95 -4.58 8.39
CA GLY A 81 -19.69 -5.11 7.05
C GLY A 81 -18.49 -4.46 6.34
N ARG A 82 -17.61 -3.78 7.06
CA ARG A 82 -16.51 -3.00 6.46
C ARG A 82 -15.19 -3.73 6.37
N LEU A 83 -15.09 -5.02 6.74
CA LEU A 83 -13.81 -5.73 6.63
C LEU A 83 -13.44 -5.94 5.16
N GLY A 84 -12.22 -5.56 4.82
CA GLY A 84 -11.67 -5.72 3.47
C GLY A 84 -11.04 -7.09 3.22
N PRO A 85 -10.69 -7.37 1.95
CA PRO A 85 -10.14 -8.66 1.54
C PRO A 85 -8.80 -8.97 2.21
N LEU A 86 -8.01 -7.93 2.54
CA LEU A 86 -6.72 -8.06 3.21
C LEU A 86 -6.82 -8.71 4.61
N VAL A 87 -7.96 -8.59 5.30
CA VAL A 87 -8.16 -9.27 6.60
C VAL A 87 -8.25 -10.77 6.42
N GLY A 88 -8.93 -11.24 5.37
CA GLY A 88 -9.09 -12.67 5.07
C GLY A 88 -7.79 -13.36 4.63
N LEU A 89 -6.79 -12.59 4.20
CA LEU A 89 -5.50 -13.13 3.74
C LEU A 89 -4.51 -13.41 4.86
N LEU A 90 -4.75 -12.90 6.08
CA LEU A 90 -3.81 -13.05 7.20
C LEU A 90 -3.34 -14.49 7.47
N PRO A 91 -4.20 -15.52 7.49
CA PRO A 91 -3.76 -16.90 7.71
C PRO A 91 -2.81 -17.40 6.61
N PHE A 92 -2.98 -16.89 5.39
CA PHE A 92 -2.21 -17.29 4.20
C PHE A 92 -0.89 -16.53 4.07
N LEU A 93 -0.69 -15.50 4.88
CA LEU A 93 0.53 -14.69 5.00
C LEU A 93 1.34 -15.04 6.26
N GLY A 94 1.00 -16.16 6.92
CA GLY A 94 1.63 -16.58 8.18
C GLY A 94 1.32 -15.67 9.37
N LYS A 95 0.26 -14.85 9.30
CA LYS A 95 -0.17 -13.94 10.38
C LYS A 95 -1.29 -14.55 11.22
N THR A 96 -1.13 -15.82 11.62
CA THR A 96 -2.13 -16.58 12.40
C THR A 96 -2.48 -15.91 13.72
N ASN A 97 -1.49 -15.40 14.46
CA ASN A 97 -1.74 -14.73 15.75
C ASN A 97 -2.64 -13.49 15.58
N LEU A 98 -2.38 -12.68 14.54
CA LEU A 98 -3.20 -11.50 14.26
C LEU A 98 -4.61 -11.90 13.82
N TRP A 99 -4.73 -12.94 13.00
CA TRP A 99 -6.03 -13.49 12.62
C TRP A 99 -6.82 -13.96 13.85
N GLU A 100 -6.21 -14.71 14.76
CA GLU A 100 -6.86 -15.18 15.99
C GLU A 100 -7.30 -14.04 16.91
N MET A 101 -6.52 -12.96 17.00
CA MET A 101 -6.92 -11.75 17.73
C MET A 101 -8.16 -11.08 17.12
N ILE A 102 -8.34 -11.19 15.80
CA ILE A 102 -9.46 -10.59 15.08
C ILE A 102 -10.70 -11.48 15.16
N THR A 103 -10.55 -12.79 14.95
CA THR A 103 -11.68 -13.71 14.86
C THR A 103 -12.30 -14.06 16.19
N ASN A 104 -11.56 -13.92 17.28
CA ASN A 104 -12.07 -14.17 18.63
C ASN A 104 -12.47 -12.85 19.32
N PRO A 105 -13.31 -12.90 20.37
CA PRO A 105 -13.52 -11.74 21.23
C PRO A 105 -12.20 -11.22 21.77
N PHE A 106 -12.02 -9.90 21.74
CA PHE A 106 -10.77 -9.25 22.14
C PHE A 106 -11.01 -8.40 23.38
N GLU A 107 -10.27 -8.68 24.45
CA GLU A 107 -10.27 -7.85 25.65
C GLU A 107 -9.20 -6.77 25.54
N ALA A 108 -9.65 -5.52 25.50
CA ALA A 108 -8.77 -4.37 25.46
C ALA A 108 -8.26 -4.02 26.87
N GLY A 109 -7.09 -3.39 26.93
CA GLY A 109 -6.46 -2.98 28.20
C GLY A 109 -7.27 -1.97 29.01
N ASP A 110 -8.29 -1.35 28.41
CA ASP A 110 -9.24 -0.45 29.09
C ASP A 110 -10.46 -1.18 29.70
N GLY A 111 -10.46 -2.52 29.69
CA GLY A 111 -11.52 -3.37 30.26
C GLY A 111 -12.72 -3.59 29.34
N ARG A 112 -12.68 -3.10 28.10
CA ARG A 112 -13.73 -3.35 27.10
C ARG A 112 -13.51 -4.68 26.41
N THR A 113 -14.60 -5.39 26.13
CA THR A 113 -14.59 -6.58 25.26
C THR A 113 -15.20 -6.24 23.91
N PHE A 114 -14.42 -6.45 22.86
CA PHE A 114 -14.88 -6.38 21.48
C PHE A 114 -15.36 -7.74 21.01
N PRO A 115 -16.39 -7.80 20.14
CA PRO A 115 -16.90 -9.06 19.61
C PRO A 115 -15.88 -9.71 18.65
N ALA A 116 -16.12 -10.99 18.35
CA ALA A 116 -15.49 -11.68 17.24
C ALA A 116 -15.61 -10.86 15.94
N MET A 117 -14.55 -10.87 15.13
CA MET A 117 -14.37 -10.06 13.93
C MET A 117 -14.23 -8.55 14.18
N GLY A 118 -14.07 -8.15 15.44
CA GLY A 118 -13.71 -6.80 15.84
C GLY A 118 -14.79 -5.72 15.66
N PRO A 119 -14.49 -4.49 16.12
CA PRO A 119 -15.30 -3.30 15.88
C PRO A 119 -15.11 -2.80 14.44
N THR A 120 -15.80 -1.72 14.11
CA THR A 120 -15.60 -1.00 12.84
C THR A 120 -14.11 -0.69 12.61
N PRO A 121 -13.61 -0.78 11.36
CA PRO A 121 -12.25 -0.36 11.04
C PRO A 121 -11.94 1.10 11.37
N THR A 122 -12.99 1.94 11.51
CA THR A 122 -12.88 3.34 11.91
C THR A 122 -12.64 3.51 13.41
N TYR A 123 -12.85 2.46 14.21
CA TYR A 123 -12.63 2.48 15.65
C TYR A 123 -11.16 2.74 15.98
N SER A 124 -10.92 3.39 17.12
CA SER A 124 -9.57 3.78 17.53
C SER A 124 -8.64 2.57 17.61
N PRO A 125 -7.53 2.54 16.85
CA PRO A 125 -6.54 1.47 16.93
C PRO A 125 -5.87 1.38 18.31
N ASN A 126 -5.90 2.46 19.09
CA ASN A 126 -5.37 2.46 20.46
C ASN A 126 -6.26 1.66 21.44
N SER A 127 -7.54 1.47 21.08
CA SER A 127 -8.50 0.70 21.88
C SER A 127 -8.68 -0.71 21.32
N TYR A 128 -8.65 -0.88 20.00
CA TYR A 128 -8.64 -2.19 19.36
C TYR A 128 -7.32 -2.42 18.61
N LEU A 129 -6.38 -3.02 19.33
CA LEU A 129 -4.99 -3.18 18.89
C LEU A 129 -4.83 -3.83 17.50
N PRO A 130 -5.61 -4.86 17.10
CA PRO A 130 -5.40 -5.51 15.80
C PRO A 130 -5.44 -4.56 14.59
N TRP A 131 -6.19 -3.45 14.65
CA TRP A 131 -6.24 -2.46 13.56
C TRP A 131 -4.93 -1.69 13.38
N SER A 132 -4.08 -1.70 14.41
CA SER A 132 -2.76 -1.06 14.43
C SER A 132 -1.63 -1.97 13.91
N MET A 133 -1.94 -3.20 13.50
CA MET A 133 -0.98 -4.26 13.23
C MET A 133 -0.96 -4.66 11.74
N ALA A 134 -1.00 -3.70 10.81
CA ALA A 134 -0.90 -4.02 9.38
C ALA A 134 0.36 -4.84 9.08
N PRO A 135 0.23 -5.99 8.40
CA PRO A 135 1.37 -6.76 7.91
C PRO A 135 2.30 -5.91 7.01
N GLU A 136 3.61 -6.12 7.13
CA GLU A 136 4.61 -5.39 6.33
C GLU A 136 4.47 -5.63 4.83
N VAL A 137 4.02 -6.83 4.42
CA VAL A 137 3.70 -7.16 3.01
C VAL A 137 2.65 -6.22 2.41
N TYR A 138 1.82 -5.57 3.24
CA TYR A 138 0.83 -4.61 2.78
C TYR A 138 1.40 -3.21 2.54
N LEU A 139 2.70 -2.99 2.77
CA LEU A 139 3.35 -1.70 2.60
C LEU A 139 4.35 -1.76 1.46
N CYS A 140 4.25 -0.81 0.53
CA CYS A 140 5.29 -0.62 -0.48
C CYS A 140 6.41 0.24 0.15
N PRO A 141 7.68 -0.20 0.13
CA PRO A 141 8.79 0.59 0.66
C PRO A 141 8.92 1.99 0.07
N ALA A 142 8.41 2.21 -1.15
CA ALA A 142 8.34 3.54 -1.76
C ALA A 142 7.43 4.49 -0.97
N SER A 143 6.30 4.00 -0.45
CA SER A 143 5.35 4.78 0.34
C SER A 143 5.77 4.94 1.81
N ALA A 144 6.71 4.13 2.31
CA ALA A 144 7.11 4.12 3.72
C ALA A 144 7.47 5.53 4.26
N GLY A 145 8.13 6.37 3.48
CA GLY A 145 8.47 7.75 3.88
C GLY A 145 7.26 8.67 4.14
N LEU A 146 6.10 8.34 3.57
CA LEU A 146 4.86 9.10 3.69
C LEU A 146 3.92 8.55 4.79
N VAL A 147 4.07 7.26 5.12
CA VAL A 147 3.24 6.55 6.10
C VAL A 147 3.52 7.01 7.54
N TYR A 148 4.77 7.35 7.86
CA TYR A 148 5.19 7.48 9.25
C TYR A 148 5.04 8.86 9.88
N GLY A 149 4.69 9.90 9.11
CA GLY A 149 4.76 11.28 9.58
C GLY A 149 6.15 11.63 10.15
N GLU A 150 6.26 12.77 10.83
CA GLU A 150 7.44 13.12 11.65
C GLU A 150 7.84 11.93 12.55
N PRO A 151 9.14 11.59 12.69
CA PRO A 151 9.59 10.54 13.58
C PRO A 151 9.07 10.81 15.00
N ALA A 152 8.36 9.84 15.58
CA ALA A 152 7.95 9.90 16.97
C ALA A 152 9.19 9.57 17.79
N VAL A 153 9.58 10.52 18.64
CA VAL A 153 10.59 10.29 19.67
C VAL A 153 9.89 9.63 20.85
N ILE A 154 10.32 8.44 21.24
CA ILE A 154 9.82 7.73 22.42
C ILE A 154 10.93 7.64 23.43
N HIS A 155 10.62 7.94 24.69
CA HIS A 155 11.60 7.95 25.78
C HIS A 155 11.72 6.60 26.53
N SER A 156 11.55 5.47 25.83
CA SER A 156 11.62 4.12 26.43
C SER A 156 11.95 3.04 25.40
N LEU A 157 12.35 1.85 25.87
CA LEU A 157 12.57 0.66 25.02
C LEU A 157 11.28 -0.03 24.60
N LYS A 158 10.13 0.35 25.16
CA LYS A 158 8.85 -0.16 24.68
C LYS A 158 8.67 0.33 23.26
N VAL A 159 8.47 -0.60 22.34
CA VAL A 159 7.91 -0.29 21.02
C VAL A 159 6.63 0.49 21.30
N ALA A 160 6.62 1.81 21.06
CA ALA A 160 5.31 2.43 20.90
C ALA A 160 4.73 1.70 19.71
N GLN A 161 3.57 1.09 19.92
CA GLN A 161 2.77 0.55 18.84
C GLN A 161 2.42 1.73 17.95
N ARG A 162 3.35 2.11 17.07
CA ARG A 162 3.05 2.97 15.95
C ARG A 162 2.08 2.16 15.13
N SER A 163 0.86 2.62 15.21
CA SER A 163 -0.30 2.04 14.56
C SER A 163 -0.06 2.01 13.07
N LEU A 164 0.48 0.90 12.57
CA LEU A 164 0.51 0.60 11.15
C LEU A 164 -0.93 0.26 10.79
N THR A 165 -1.67 1.31 10.44
CA THR A 165 -3.05 1.18 9.98
C THR A 165 -3.10 1.18 8.48
N VAL A 166 -2.05 1.60 7.77
CA VAL A 166 -2.15 1.83 6.33
C VAL A 166 -1.87 0.59 5.48
N THR A 167 -2.25 0.65 4.20
CA THR A 167 -1.86 -0.30 3.16
C THR A 167 -1.57 0.43 1.85
N SER A 168 -0.56 -0.02 1.13
CA SER A 168 -0.17 0.42 -0.21
C SER A 168 -0.79 -0.43 -1.32
N TYR A 169 -1.59 -1.46 -1.00
CA TYR A 169 -2.15 -2.35 -2.00
C TYR A 169 -3.68 -2.37 -1.92
N VAL A 170 -4.31 -2.17 -3.06
CA VAL A 170 -5.75 -1.93 -3.21
C VAL A 170 -6.36 -2.95 -4.16
N ALA A 171 -7.56 -3.41 -3.85
CA ALA A 171 -8.32 -4.39 -4.60
C ALA A 171 -9.06 -3.76 -5.80
N SER A 172 -9.16 -4.48 -6.91
CA SER A 172 -9.88 -4.03 -8.10
C SER A 172 -11.40 -4.23 -7.96
N PHE A 173 -12.14 -3.11 -8.00
CA PHE A 173 -13.61 -3.10 -8.09
C PHE A 173 -14.12 -3.03 -9.54
N GLY A 174 -13.19 -3.02 -10.50
CA GLY A 174 -13.49 -2.97 -11.93
C GLY A 174 -13.79 -1.56 -12.41
N ASP A 175 -14.67 -1.43 -13.38
CA ASP A 175 -14.82 -0.24 -14.20
C ASP A 175 -16.20 0.43 -14.05
N ALA A 176 -17.00 0.06 -13.07
CA ALA A 176 -18.24 0.78 -12.80
C ALA A 176 -17.99 2.10 -12.08
N THR A 177 -18.94 3.03 -12.22
CA THR A 177 -18.87 4.39 -11.67
C THR A 177 -19.91 4.66 -10.58
N THR A 178 -20.68 3.64 -10.21
CA THR A 178 -21.74 3.75 -9.21
C THR A 178 -21.83 2.49 -8.35
N MET A 179 -22.35 2.66 -7.13
CA MET A 179 -22.69 1.62 -6.17
C MET A 179 -21.54 0.70 -5.73
N GLN A 180 -20.29 1.10 -5.98
CA GLN A 180 -19.10 0.35 -5.55
C GLN A 180 -18.83 0.51 -4.05
N GLY A 181 -19.35 1.56 -3.44
CA GLY A 181 -19.11 1.97 -2.06
C GLY A 181 -19.77 1.14 -0.96
N GLU A 182 -20.35 1.81 0.02
CA GLU A 182 -20.79 1.27 1.31
C GLU A 182 -21.71 0.02 1.23
N VAL A 183 -21.55 -0.91 2.18
CA VAL A 183 -22.45 -2.06 2.35
C VAL A 183 -23.83 -1.54 2.73
N LEU A 184 -24.83 -1.85 1.92
CA LEU A 184 -26.21 -1.49 2.19
C LEU A 184 -26.81 -2.59 3.08
N ASP A 185 -27.34 -2.22 4.25
CA ASP A 185 -28.05 -3.12 5.16
C ASP A 185 -29.21 -3.79 4.39
N VAL A 186 -29.15 -5.10 4.16
CA VAL A 186 -30.09 -5.86 3.34
C VAL A 186 -31.21 -6.45 4.19
N SER A 187 -32.19 -5.63 4.54
CA SER A 187 -33.41 -6.09 5.24
C SER A 187 -34.74 -5.70 4.56
N ASP A 188 -34.75 -5.12 3.35
CA ASP A 188 -35.96 -4.64 2.67
C ASP A 188 -36.05 -5.00 1.17
N ALA A 189 -37.27 -5.03 0.62
CA ALA A 189 -37.56 -5.30 -0.80
C ALA A 189 -36.99 -4.22 -1.76
N LEU A 190 -36.87 -2.97 -1.30
CA LEU A 190 -36.17 -1.89 -2.01
C LEU A 190 -34.68 -2.23 -2.25
N LEU A 191 -34.11 -3.10 -1.41
CA LEU A 191 -32.70 -3.48 -1.45
C LEU A 191 -32.42 -4.67 -2.36
N ARG A 192 -33.44 -5.42 -2.81
CA ARG A 192 -33.27 -6.42 -3.89
C ARG A 192 -32.98 -5.73 -5.23
N ASP A 193 -33.70 -4.65 -5.53
CA ASP A 193 -33.43 -3.80 -6.71
C ASP A 193 -32.01 -3.17 -6.61
N LEU A 194 -31.62 -2.66 -5.44
CA LEU A 194 -30.25 -2.15 -5.22
C LEU A 194 -29.18 -3.25 -5.31
N GLY A 195 -29.49 -4.48 -4.90
CA GLY A 195 -28.61 -5.64 -5.04
C GLY A 195 -28.44 -6.08 -6.50
N GLU A 196 -29.49 -6.04 -7.30
CA GLU A 196 -29.46 -6.31 -8.74
C GLU A 196 -28.69 -5.21 -9.50
N ARG A 197 -28.94 -3.94 -9.16
CA ARG A 197 -28.18 -2.79 -9.69
C ARG A 197 -26.69 -2.87 -9.34
N ARG A 198 -26.37 -3.24 -8.10
CA ARG A 198 -24.99 -3.47 -7.68
C ARG A 198 -24.38 -4.67 -8.40
N ALA A 199 -25.09 -5.77 -8.57
CA ALA A 199 -24.58 -6.92 -9.30
C ALA A 199 -24.25 -6.57 -10.77
N ALA A 200 -25.04 -5.70 -11.39
CA ALA A 200 -24.77 -5.19 -12.73
C ALA A 200 -23.56 -4.25 -12.77
N ALA A 201 -23.34 -3.44 -11.74
CA ALA A 201 -22.22 -2.51 -11.65
C ALA A 201 -20.91 -3.18 -11.19
N SER A 202 -20.95 -4.19 -10.32
CA SER A 202 -19.73 -4.78 -9.75
C SER A 202 -19.05 -5.74 -10.73
N ARG A 203 -18.16 -5.20 -11.55
CA ARG A 203 -17.45 -5.93 -12.63
C ARG A 203 -16.03 -6.39 -12.28
N GLY A 204 -15.42 -5.88 -11.22
CA GLY A 204 -14.05 -6.27 -10.81
C GLY A 204 -13.91 -7.64 -10.17
N MET A 205 -12.71 -8.02 -9.77
CA MET A 205 -12.49 -9.28 -9.01
C MET A 205 -12.93 -9.17 -7.55
N PHE A 206 -13.19 -7.95 -7.05
CA PHE A 206 -13.75 -7.69 -5.73
C PHE A 206 -15.02 -6.85 -5.84
N MET A 207 -15.93 -7.07 -4.90
CA MET A 207 -17.16 -6.30 -4.82
C MET A 207 -17.66 -6.18 -3.38
N THR A 208 -18.48 -5.15 -3.16
CA THR A 208 -19.06 -4.89 -1.85
C THR A 208 -20.12 -5.93 -1.48
N GLY A 209 -19.93 -6.58 -0.32
CA GLY A 209 -20.91 -7.50 0.27
C GLY A 209 -21.03 -8.88 -0.40
N LYS A 210 -20.21 -9.22 -1.41
CA LYS A 210 -20.27 -10.51 -2.09
C LYS A 210 -18.88 -11.04 -2.45
N ALA A 211 -18.69 -12.34 -2.18
CA ALA A 211 -17.51 -13.08 -2.59
C ALA A 211 -17.67 -13.59 -4.03
N ILE A 212 -16.56 -13.65 -4.77
CA ILE A 212 -16.52 -14.01 -6.19
C ILE A 212 -15.60 -15.21 -6.36
N ARG A 213 -15.86 -16.10 -7.32
CA ARG A 213 -14.98 -17.23 -7.61
C ARG A 213 -14.02 -16.86 -8.73
N LEU A 214 -12.83 -17.47 -8.74
CA LEU A 214 -11.91 -17.34 -9.88
C LEU A 214 -12.56 -17.86 -11.18
N THR A 215 -13.46 -18.85 -11.08
CA THR A 215 -14.23 -19.37 -12.21
C THR A 215 -15.28 -18.40 -12.76
N ASP A 216 -15.63 -17.34 -12.00
CA ASP A 216 -16.55 -16.30 -12.47
C ASP A 216 -15.83 -15.27 -13.35
N CYS A 217 -14.50 -15.38 -13.50
CA CYS A 217 -13.71 -14.59 -14.43
C CYS A 217 -13.69 -15.30 -15.80
N THR A 218 -14.58 -14.89 -16.69
CA THR A 218 -14.69 -15.42 -18.06
C THR A 218 -13.74 -14.72 -19.04
N ASP A 219 -13.22 -13.55 -18.68
CA ASP A 219 -12.34 -12.74 -19.54
C ASP A 219 -10.88 -13.23 -19.51
N GLY A 220 -10.60 -14.20 -18.64
CA GLY A 220 -9.31 -14.86 -18.47
C GLY A 220 -8.53 -14.29 -17.30
N LEU A 221 -8.05 -15.17 -16.42
CA LEU A 221 -7.32 -14.77 -15.21
C LEU A 221 -6.04 -13.97 -15.51
N SER A 222 -5.40 -14.26 -16.65
CA SER A 222 -4.21 -13.54 -17.13
C SER A 222 -4.51 -12.18 -17.77
N ASN A 223 -5.78 -11.83 -17.96
CA ASN A 223 -6.20 -10.56 -18.55
C ASN A 223 -6.91 -9.65 -17.55
N THR A 224 -7.35 -10.17 -16.41
CA THR A 224 -8.11 -9.41 -15.42
C THR A 224 -7.22 -8.97 -14.25
N VAL A 225 -7.22 -7.68 -13.96
CA VAL A 225 -6.52 -7.08 -12.81
C VAL A 225 -7.27 -7.36 -11.51
N MET A 226 -6.51 -7.78 -10.49
CA MET A 226 -7.02 -8.12 -9.17
C MET A 226 -6.58 -7.12 -8.09
N TYR A 227 -5.30 -6.72 -8.10
CA TYR A 227 -4.74 -5.76 -7.14
C TYR A 227 -3.87 -4.72 -7.84
N SER A 228 -3.72 -3.56 -7.22
CA SER A 228 -2.81 -2.50 -7.65
C SER A 228 -2.16 -1.81 -6.46
N GLU A 229 -1.11 -1.05 -6.74
CA GLU A 229 -0.54 -0.09 -5.79
C GLU A 229 -1.47 1.13 -5.58
N THR A 230 -1.37 1.72 -4.38
CA THR A 230 -1.84 3.07 -4.03
C THR A 230 -0.76 3.82 -3.23
N VAL A 231 -0.78 5.15 -3.26
CA VAL A 231 0.03 5.96 -2.35
C VAL A 231 -0.65 6.00 -0.97
N ALA A 232 -0.18 5.15 -0.07
CA ALA A 232 -0.75 4.99 1.27
C ALA A 232 -0.40 6.18 2.18
N SER A 233 -1.40 6.72 2.87
CA SER A 233 -1.17 7.73 3.91
C SER A 233 -2.25 7.74 4.97
N LEU A 234 -1.85 7.98 6.22
CA LEU A 234 -2.77 8.20 7.35
C LEU A 234 -3.63 9.46 7.16
N ARG A 235 -3.02 10.50 6.57
CA ARG A 235 -3.62 11.82 6.37
C ARG A 235 -3.58 12.18 4.89
N ARG A 236 -4.42 13.13 4.48
CA ARG A 236 -4.33 13.71 3.16
C ARG A 236 -2.90 14.24 2.88
N ILE A 237 -2.28 13.78 1.80
CA ILE A 237 -1.10 14.38 1.19
C ILE A 237 -1.52 14.93 -0.17
N GLU A 238 -1.32 16.24 -0.35
CA GLU A 238 -1.67 16.98 -1.56
C GLU A 238 -1.00 16.35 -2.80
N GLY A 239 -1.79 16.17 -3.86
CA GLY A 239 -1.36 15.59 -5.13
C GLY A 239 -0.98 14.10 -5.11
N GLN A 240 -1.12 13.40 -3.98
CA GLN A 240 -0.63 12.02 -3.84
C GLN A 240 -1.68 11.02 -3.34
N SER A 241 -2.31 11.31 -2.19
CA SER A 241 -3.18 10.34 -1.50
C SER A 241 -4.58 10.90 -1.23
N GLU A 242 -4.91 12.05 -1.80
CA GLU A 242 -6.15 12.76 -1.53
C GLU A 242 -7.34 12.22 -2.34
N VAL A 243 -8.53 12.38 -1.76
CA VAL A 243 -9.79 12.06 -2.42
C VAL A 243 -10.66 13.31 -2.36
N ILE A 244 -10.99 13.85 -3.53
CA ILE A 244 -11.90 14.99 -3.70
C ILE A 244 -13.32 14.51 -3.39
N ARG A 245 -14.12 15.31 -2.70
CA ARG A 245 -15.49 14.95 -2.34
C ARG A 245 -16.53 15.83 -3.03
N ASP A 246 -17.75 15.32 -3.07
CA ASP A 246 -18.95 16.03 -3.51
C ASP A 246 -18.89 16.52 -4.97
N VAL A 247 -18.28 15.74 -5.87
CA VAL A 247 -18.22 16.05 -7.31
C VAL A 247 -19.56 15.70 -7.96
N SER A 248 -20.39 16.72 -8.23
CA SER A 248 -21.73 16.53 -8.79
C SER A 248 -21.67 15.89 -10.18
N GLY A 249 -22.43 14.80 -10.39
CA GLY A 249 -22.54 14.12 -11.68
C GLY A 249 -21.42 13.11 -11.98
N LEU A 250 -20.47 12.93 -11.06
CA LEU A 250 -19.30 12.07 -11.22
C LEU A 250 -19.63 10.66 -11.73
N SER A 251 -20.70 10.04 -11.24
CA SER A 251 -21.07 8.67 -11.63
C SER A 251 -21.52 8.57 -13.09
N HIS A 252 -21.92 9.67 -13.73
CA HIS A 252 -22.30 9.72 -15.13
C HIS A 252 -21.18 10.18 -16.05
N GLN A 253 -20.19 10.91 -15.53
CA GLN A 253 -19.13 11.54 -16.31
C GLN A 253 -17.84 11.58 -15.49
N PRO A 254 -16.99 10.55 -15.58
CA PRO A 254 -15.73 10.47 -14.83
C PRO A 254 -14.74 11.61 -15.06
N SER A 255 -14.73 12.24 -16.25
CA SER A 255 -13.84 13.37 -16.56
C SER A 255 -14.01 14.56 -15.61
N LEU A 256 -15.19 14.72 -14.99
CA LEU A 256 -15.44 15.72 -13.94
C LEU A 256 -14.51 15.59 -12.74
N CYS A 257 -13.93 14.41 -12.48
CA CYS A 257 -12.92 14.26 -11.43
C CYS A 257 -11.61 14.99 -11.77
N LEU A 258 -11.21 14.98 -13.05
CA LEU A 258 -10.04 15.69 -13.53
C LEU A 258 -10.28 17.20 -13.47
N GLU A 259 -11.47 17.66 -13.89
CA GLU A 259 -11.86 19.07 -13.78
C GLU A 259 -11.91 19.54 -12.32
N ALA A 260 -12.47 18.71 -11.42
CA ALA A 260 -12.54 19.02 -10.00
C ALA A 260 -11.15 19.13 -9.35
N ALA A 261 -10.14 18.43 -9.86
CA ALA A 261 -8.77 18.53 -9.36
C ALA A 261 -8.13 19.89 -9.65
N GLU A 262 -8.49 20.51 -10.77
CA GLU A 262 -8.02 21.85 -11.16
C GLU A 262 -8.80 22.98 -10.47
N SER A 263 -9.97 22.69 -9.90
CA SER A 263 -10.80 23.69 -9.20
C SER A 263 -10.16 24.20 -7.90
N ASP A 264 -10.28 25.50 -7.63
CA ASP A 264 -9.90 26.11 -6.34
C ASP A 264 -10.91 25.84 -5.22
N GLU A 265 -12.15 25.46 -5.55
CA GLU A 265 -13.23 25.21 -4.58
C GLU A 265 -13.31 23.75 -4.10
N LYS A 266 -12.37 22.91 -4.54
CA LYS A 266 -12.37 21.47 -4.24
C LYS A 266 -12.28 21.19 -2.74
N GLN A 267 -13.12 20.25 -2.30
CA GLN A 267 -13.11 19.75 -0.92
C GLN A 267 -12.54 18.34 -0.89
N PHE A 268 -11.96 17.96 0.25
CA PHE A 268 -11.31 16.67 0.40
C PHE A 268 -11.83 15.89 1.59
N TRP A 269 -11.77 14.57 1.48
CA TRP A 269 -11.80 13.69 2.64
C TRP A 269 -10.58 13.96 3.54
N LYS A 270 -10.75 13.81 4.86
CA LYS A 270 -9.68 14.09 5.84
C LYS A 270 -8.60 13.01 5.88
N PHE A 271 -8.92 11.79 5.45
CA PHE A 271 -8.01 10.65 5.38
C PHE A 271 -7.40 10.54 3.98
N GLY A 272 -6.25 9.88 3.88
CA GLY A 272 -5.65 9.51 2.60
C GLY A 272 -6.14 8.15 2.09
N ARG A 273 -5.88 7.86 0.81
CA ARG A 273 -5.96 6.51 0.26
C ARG A 273 -5.11 5.55 1.10
N GLY A 274 -5.59 4.32 1.26
CA GLY A 274 -4.86 3.30 2.01
C GLY A 274 -4.75 3.56 3.51
N ALA A 275 -5.46 4.53 4.11
CA ALA A 275 -5.28 4.89 5.53
C ALA A 275 -5.61 3.75 6.53
N ARG A 276 -6.38 2.74 6.10
CA ARG A 276 -6.83 1.60 6.94
C ARG A 276 -6.80 0.30 6.15
N TRP A 277 -5.90 -0.62 6.48
CA TRP A 277 -5.71 -1.90 5.81
C TRP A 277 -6.88 -2.86 6.04
N SER A 278 -7.54 -2.76 7.20
CA SER A 278 -8.68 -3.62 7.55
C SER A 278 -10.01 -3.15 6.93
N ASP A 279 -10.06 -1.92 6.40
CA ASP A 279 -11.29 -1.29 5.91
C ASP A 279 -11.46 -1.53 4.41
N GLY A 280 -12.42 -2.38 4.04
CA GLY A 280 -12.74 -2.76 2.66
C GLY A 280 -13.37 -1.67 1.81
N TRP A 281 -13.68 -0.50 2.40
CA TRP A 281 -14.26 0.60 1.63
C TRP A 281 -13.38 0.94 0.42
N PRO A 282 -13.95 1.06 -0.80
CA PRO A 282 -13.16 1.32 -1.99
C PRO A 282 -12.33 2.60 -1.91
N LEU A 283 -12.81 3.60 -1.14
CA LEU A 283 -12.07 4.85 -0.91
C LEU A 283 -10.71 4.60 -0.23
N LEU A 284 -10.55 3.52 0.51
CA LEU A 284 -9.35 3.21 1.28
C LEU A 284 -8.56 2.07 0.63
N THR A 285 -9.21 0.93 0.42
CA THR A 285 -8.54 -0.31 -0.02
C THR A 285 -9.01 -0.82 -1.37
N GLY A 286 -9.76 -0.01 -2.14
CA GLY A 286 -10.16 -0.34 -3.50
C GLY A 286 -9.57 0.61 -4.53
N PHE A 287 -9.65 0.22 -5.80
CA PHE A 287 -9.47 1.08 -6.95
C PHE A 287 -10.41 0.63 -8.09
N GLN A 288 -10.61 1.52 -9.05
CA GLN A 288 -11.41 1.29 -10.24
C GLN A 288 -10.59 1.58 -11.49
N THR A 289 -10.81 0.80 -12.54
CA THR A 289 -10.16 0.93 -13.84
C THR A 289 -10.93 1.89 -14.74
N VAL A 290 -11.14 3.11 -14.27
CA VAL A 290 -11.89 4.17 -14.96
C VAL A 290 -10.94 5.26 -15.39
N LEU A 291 -10.38 5.99 -14.42
CA LEU A 291 -9.36 7.01 -14.67
C LEU A 291 -7.97 6.36 -14.80
N PRO A 292 -7.05 6.98 -15.56
CA PRO A 292 -5.72 6.41 -15.74
C PRO A 292 -4.95 6.33 -14.42
N PRO A 293 -3.93 5.46 -14.32
CA PRO A 293 -3.07 5.40 -13.14
C PRO A 293 -2.50 6.78 -12.75
N ASN A 294 -2.32 7.00 -11.46
CA ASN A 294 -1.88 8.26 -10.85
C ASN A 294 -2.83 9.46 -11.07
N SER A 295 -4.06 9.23 -11.54
CA SER A 295 -5.08 10.28 -11.62
C SER A 295 -5.67 10.64 -10.26
N PRO A 296 -6.27 11.84 -10.13
CA PRO A 296 -7.09 12.21 -8.99
C PRO A 296 -8.14 11.15 -8.65
N SER A 297 -8.53 11.09 -7.38
CA SER A 297 -9.62 10.25 -6.90
C SER A 297 -10.74 11.12 -6.38
N CYS A 298 -11.98 10.77 -6.68
CA CYS A 298 -13.16 11.56 -6.34
C CYS A 298 -14.30 10.72 -5.76
N THR A 299 -15.19 11.36 -5.02
CA THR A 299 -16.53 10.83 -4.72
C THR A 299 -17.59 11.76 -5.27
N SER A 300 -18.73 11.19 -5.67
CA SER A 300 -19.86 11.97 -6.14
C SER A 300 -20.54 12.73 -4.99
N GLN A 301 -21.62 13.47 -5.30
CA GLN A 301 -22.53 14.04 -4.31
C GLN A 301 -23.18 13.01 -3.37
N PHE A 302 -23.11 11.71 -3.70
CA PHE A 302 -23.56 10.61 -2.85
C PHE A 302 -22.44 10.07 -1.94
N GLY A 303 -21.29 10.76 -1.90
CA GLY A 303 -20.18 10.45 -1.01
C GLY A 303 -19.61 9.06 -1.27
N ALA A 304 -19.39 8.30 -0.18
CA ALA A 304 -18.65 7.04 -0.24
C ALA A 304 -19.34 5.92 -1.04
N ILE A 305 -20.63 6.07 -1.39
CA ILE A 305 -21.40 5.09 -2.17
C ILE A 305 -20.94 5.04 -3.64
N ASP A 306 -20.57 6.20 -4.18
CA ASP A 306 -20.19 6.40 -5.59
C ASP A 306 -18.78 7.02 -5.69
N PRO A 307 -17.73 6.26 -5.32
CA PRO A 307 -16.35 6.69 -5.54
C PRO A 307 -15.93 6.42 -6.99
N ILE A 308 -15.02 7.24 -7.51
CA ILE A 308 -14.13 6.91 -8.63
C ILE A 308 -12.70 7.10 -8.12
N VAL A 309 -12.01 5.99 -7.89
CA VAL A 309 -10.74 5.96 -7.15
C VAL A 309 -9.66 5.27 -7.97
N SER A 310 -8.62 6.02 -8.33
CA SER A 310 -7.57 5.57 -9.26
C SER A 310 -6.54 4.65 -8.59
N ALA A 311 -5.86 3.83 -9.38
CA ALA A 311 -4.60 3.22 -8.96
C ALA A 311 -3.51 4.31 -8.85
N ALA A 312 -2.56 4.19 -7.93
CA ALA A 312 -1.50 5.20 -7.77
C ALA A 312 -0.19 4.60 -7.23
N SER A 313 0.94 5.14 -7.63
CA SER A 313 2.25 4.74 -7.08
C SER A 313 3.24 5.90 -7.12
N LEU A 314 4.38 5.72 -6.45
CA LEU A 314 5.51 6.65 -6.54
C LEU A 314 6.52 6.21 -7.61
N HIS A 315 6.20 5.18 -8.40
CA HIS A 315 7.06 4.75 -9.49
C HIS A 315 6.88 5.69 -10.70
N PRO A 316 7.98 6.02 -11.40
CA PRO A 316 7.88 6.89 -12.58
C PRO A 316 7.00 6.27 -13.67
N GLY A 317 6.00 7.02 -14.13
CA GLY A 317 5.25 6.71 -15.36
C GLY A 317 4.16 5.65 -15.24
N GLY A 318 3.84 5.13 -14.05
CA GLY A 318 2.83 4.09 -13.94
C GLY A 318 2.66 3.47 -12.56
N VAL A 319 2.06 2.28 -12.53
CA VAL A 319 1.79 1.49 -11.33
C VAL A 319 2.02 0.02 -11.61
N HIS A 320 2.40 -0.76 -10.60
CA HIS A 320 2.37 -2.21 -10.69
C HIS A 320 0.97 -2.73 -10.35
N VAL A 321 0.51 -3.68 -11.14
CA VAL A 321 -0.76 -4.38 -10.95
C VAL A 321 -0.54 -5.89 -10.88
N GLY A 322 -1.30 -6.56 -10.03
CA GLY A 322 -1.40 -8.01 -9.96
C GLY A 322 -2.61 -8.51 -10.74
N LEU A 323 -2.40 -9.42 -11.66
CA LEU A 323 -3.44 -10.12 -12.42
C LEU A 323 -4.04 -11.27 -11.61
N ALA A 324 -5.20 -11.74 -12.04
CA ALA A 324 -5.96 -12.79 -11.35
C ALA A 324 -5.33 -14.19 -11.43
N ASP A 325 -4.31 -14.38 -12.27
CA ASP A 325 -3.45 -15.57 -12.32
C ASP A 325 -2.17 -15.45 -11.48
N GLY A 326 -1.96 -14.30 -10.84
CA GLY A 326 -0.78 -13.99 -10.04
C GLY A 326 0.40 -13.38 -10.80
N ALA A 327 0.28 -13.14 -12.11
CA ALA A 327 1.25 -12.33 -12.84
C ALA A 327 1.25 -10.89 -12.30
N THR A 328 2.40 -10.22 -12.40
CA THR A 328 2.53 -8.80 -12.03
C THR A 328 3.03 -8.03 -13.24
N LEU A 329 2.32 -6.96 -13.60
CA LEU A 329 2.62 -6.12 -14.75
C LEU A 329 2.81 -4.68 -14.32
N PHE A 330 3.50 -3.90 -15.14
CA PHE A 330 3.58 -2.46 -15.00
C PHE A 330 2.64 -1.80 -16.01
N ILE A 331 1.72 -0.98 -15.52
CA ILE A 331 0.74 -0.24 -16.33
C ILE A 331 1.13 1.22 -16.37
N ALA A 332 1.28 1.75 -17.59
CA ALA A 332 1.65 3.14 -17.81
C ALA A 332 0.49 4.10 -17.51
N ASN A 333 0.81 5.35 -17.17
CA ASN A 333 -0.18 6.42 -16.97
C ASN A 333 -0.95 6.72 -18.27
N GLU A 334 -0.32 6.50 -19.42
CA GLU A 334 -0.87 6.75 -20.74
C GLU A 334 -1.67 5.56 -21.30
N ILE A 335 -2.08 4.61 -20.46
CA ILE A 335 -2.97 3.51 -20.87
C ILE A 335 -4.28 4.08 -21.44
N ASP A 336 -4.80 3.44 -22.49
CA ASP A 336 -6.08 3.80 -23.09
C ASP A 336 -7.22 3.65 -22.07
N THR A 337 -7.86 4.78 -21.77
CA THR A 337 -9.03 4.89 -20.88
C THR A 337 -10.32 5.21 -21.61
N GLY A 338 -10.36 5.04 -22.94
CA GLY A 338 -11.57 5.22 -23.74
C GLY A 338 -12.27 6.56 -23.55
N ASP A 339 -13.59 6.52 -23.37
CA ASP A 339 -14.46 7.69 -23.28
C ASP A 339 -14.85 8.00 -21.82
N LEU A 340 -14.13 8.95 -21.21
CA LEU A 340 -14.38 9.45 -19.85
C LEU A 340 -15.60 10.38 -19.76
N GLU A 341 -16.24 10.72 -20.88
CA GLU A 341 -17.50 11.46 -20.90
C GLU A 341 -18.71 10.53 -20.69
N ARG A 342 -18.47 9.21 -20.71
CA ARG A 342 -19.52 8.20 -20.57
C ARG A 342 -19.57 7.59 -19.16
N PRO A 343 -20.76 7.23 -18.69
CA PRO A 343 -20.94 6.47 -17.46
C PRO A 343 -20.41 5.04 -17.61
N GLY A 344 -20.04 4.43 -16.49
CA GLY A 344 -19.69 3.02 -16.44
C GLY A 344 -20.91 2.13 -16.65
N VAL A 345 -20.68 0.83 -16.65
CA VAL A 345 -21.76 -0.17 -16.74
C VAL A 345 -22.50 -0.26 -15.41
N ALA A 346 -23.81 -0.07 -15.45
CA ALA A 346 -24.71 -0.25 -14.31
C ALA A 346 -26.16 -0.35 -14.78
N SER A 347 -27.06 -0.73 -13.88
CA SER A 347 -28.50 -0.76 -14.17
C SER A 347 -29.10 0.65 -14.10
N GLY A 348 -29.62 1.17 -15.21
CA GLY A 348 -30.38 2.41 -15.30
C GLY A 348 -30.30 3.08 -16.68
N GLU A 349 -31.27 3.92 -17.05
CA GLU A 349 -31.37 4.52 -18.40
C GLU A 349 -30.18 5.41 -18.79
N LYS A 350 -29.43 5.91 -17.81
CA LYS A 350 -28.27 6.78 -18.03
C LYS A 350 -26.93 6.06 -17.99
N TYR A 351 -26.90 4.74 -17.79
CA TYR A 351 -25.66 3.97 -17.68
C TYR A 351 -25.45 3.08 -18.91
N CYS A 352 -24.21 2.62 -19.12
CA CYS A 352 -23.96 1.60 -20.13
C CYS A 352 -24.68 0.30 -19.71
N LEU A 353 -25.29 -0.39 -20.68
CA LEU A 353 -26.11 -1.57 -20.42
C LEU A 353 -25.28 -2.69 -19.76
N PRO A 354 -25.87 -3.47 -18.84
CA PRO A 354 -25.20 -4.66 -18.31
C PRO A 354 -24.72 -5.58 -19.44
N ASN A 355 -23.52 -6.14 -19.31
CA ASN A 355 -22.82 -6.95 -20.31
C ASN A 355 -22.36 -6.21 -21.57
N SER A 356 -22.36 -4.87 -21.59
CA SER A 356 -21.66 -4.13 -22.64
C SER A 356 -20.15 -4.12 -22.39
N GLU A 357 -19.38 -3.89 -23.44
CA GLU A 357 -17.95 -3.56 -23.35
C GLU A 357 -17.75 -2.32 -22.44
N SER A 358 -16.58 -2.24 -21.81
CA SER A 358 -16.20 -1.10 -21.01
C SER A 358 -16.08 0.14 -21.89
N PRO A 359 -16.65 1.28 -21.48
CA PRO A 359 -16.41 2.54 -22.17
C PRO A 359 -14.97 3.04 -21.96
N TYR A 360 -14.21 2.45 -21.03
CA TYR A 360 -12.91 2.94 -20.60
C TYR A 360 -11.71 2.24 -21.27
N GLY A 361 -11.90 1.85 -22.53
CA GLY A 361 -10.82 1.32 -23.38
C GLY A 361 -10.13 0.10 -22.80
N LEU A 362 -8.84 -0.04 -23.09
CA LEU A 362 -8.02 -1.16 -22.56
C LEU A 362 -8.02 -1.21 -21.03
N TRP A 363 -7.96 -0.06 -20.36
CA TRP A 363 -7.89 -0.02 -18.90
C TRP A 363 -9.17 -0.60 -18.28
N GLY A 364 -10.33 -0.17 -18.76
CA GLY A 364 -11.63 -0.68 -18.34
C GLY A 364 -11.82 -2.17 -18.64
N ALA A 365 -11.41 -2.60 -19.84
CA ALA A 365 -11.51 -3.99 -20.27
C ALA A 365 -10.79 -4.94 -19.29
N ILE A 366 -9.52 -4.63 -18.94
CA ILE A 366 -8.71 -5.47 -18.03
C ILE A 366 -9.16 -5.38 -16.57
N GLY A 367 -9.96 -4.39 -16.19
CA GLY A 367 -10.56 -4.34 -14.85
C GLY A 367 -11.80 -5.19 -14.70
N SER A 368 -12.43 -5.60 -15.81
CA SER A 368 -13.65 -6.38 -15.79
C SER A 368 -13.38 -7.89 -15.80
N ARG A 369 -14.19 -8.64 -15.07
CA ARG A 369 -14.05 -10.11 -14.95
C ARG A 369 -14.84 -10.89 -16.00
N ALA A 370 -15.94 -10.34 -16.49
CA ALA A 370 -16.93 -11.09 -17.27
C ALA A 370 -17.70 -10.24 -18.30
N ALA A 371 -17.00 -9.44 -19.10
CA ALA A 371 -17.56 -8.68 -20.21
C ALA A 371 -17.25 -9.29 -21.60
N SER A 372 -16.39 -10.30 -21.67
CA SER A 372 -15.93 -10.98 -22.88
C SER A 372 -15.25 -10.06 -23.89
N GLU A 373 -14.56 -9.02 -23.40
CA GLU A 373 -13.86 -8.03 -24.21
C GLU A 373 -12.55 -8.61 -24.78
N SER A 374 -12.28 -8.36 -26.07
CA SER A 374 -11.02 -8.78 -26.69
C SER A 374 -9.91 -7.79 -26.37
N VAL A 375 -8.95 -8.19 -25.53
CA VAL A 375 -7.72 -7.41 -25.28
C VAL A 375 -6.76 -7.58 -26.49
N PRO A 376 -6.37 -6.51 -27.20
CA PRO A 376 -5.52 -6.62 -28.39
C PRO A 376 -4.15 -7.24 -28.05
N ASN A 377 -3.81 -8.37 -28.69
CA ASN A 377 -2.50 -9.06 -28.66
C ASN A 377 -1.72 -8.99 -27.34
N GLY A 378 -2.34 -9.45 -26.25
CA GLY A 378 -1.66 -9.62 -24.96
C GLY A 378 -1.33 -8.30 -24.28
N LEU A 379 -1.52 -8.25 -22.97
CA LEU A 379 -0.90 -7.23 -22.13
C LEU A 379 0.61 -7.18 -22.45
N PRO A 380 1.24 -5.99 -22.47
CA PRO A 380 2.61 -5.85 -22.95
C PRO A 380 3.50 -6.91 -22.31
N ASP A 381 4.22 -7.67 -23.14
CA ASP A 381 5.23 -8.65 -22.74
C ASP A 381 6.29 -7.92 -21.90
N THR A 382 6.02 -7.76 -20.62
CA THR A 382 7.03 -7.36 -19.68
C THR A 382 7.95 -8.54 -19.53
N PRO A 383 9.28 -8.33 -19.59
CA PRO A 383 10.19 -9.41 -19.26
C PRO A 383 9.80 -9.89 -17.88
N VAL A 384 9.41 -11.18 -17.79
CA VAL A 384 9.20 -11.84 -16.50
C VAL A 384 10.43 -11.50 -15.68
N VAL A 385 10.28 -10.59 -14.72
CA VAL A 385 11.33 -10.32 -13.75
C VAL A 385 11.41 -11.59 -12.93
N ARG A 386 12.20 -12.54 -13.45
CA ARG A 386 12.56 -13.75 -12.75
C ARG A 386 13.12 -13.25 -11.43
N PRO A 387 12.64 -13.79 -10.30
CA PRO A 387 13.29 -13.48 -9.04
C PRO A 387 14.77 -13.76 -9.28
N ALA A 388 15.62 -12.75 -9.11
CA ALA A 388 16.95 -13.06 -8.62
C ALA A 388 16.68 -13.94 -7.41
N SER A 389 17.19 -15.17 -7.42
CA SER A 389 16.95 -16.16 -6.37
C SER A 389 17.08 -15.49 -5.01
N VAL A 390 15.95 -15.15 -4.36
CA VAL A 390 15.93 -14.58 -3.00
C VAL A 390 16.02 -15.73 -1.99
N PHE A 391 16.89 -16.68 -2.31
CA PHE A 391 17.56 -17.55 -1.36
C PHE A 391 19.06 -17.28 -1.38
N ASP A 392 19.47 -16.10 -1.84
CA ASP A 392 20.75 -15.54 -1.44
C ASP A 392 20.52 -14.73 -0.18
N SER A 393 21.23 -15.12 0.87
CA SER A 393 21.24 -14.59 2.23
C SER A 393 21.76 -13.15 2.34
N ASP A 394 21.57 -12.33 1.31
CA ASP A 394 21.98 -10.93 1.29
C ASP A 394 20.81 -10.04 1.73
N VAL A 395 20.34 -10.29 2.95
CA VAL A 395 20.06 -9.18 3.85
C VAL A 395 21.37 -8.40 3.90
N ASP A 396 21.34 -7.13 3.47
CA ASP A 396 22.48 -6.22 3.56
C ASP A 396 23.20 -6.44 4.92
N PRO A 397 24.43 -6.98 4.96
CA PRO A 397 25.11 -7.31 6.22
C PRO A 397 25.52 -6.06 7.01
N ALA A 398 25.07 -4.87 6.58
CA ALA A 398 25.23 -3.61 7.26
C ALA A 398 23.99 -3.14 8.05
N VAL A 399 22.93 -3.95 8.19
CA VAL A 399 21.89 -3.65 9.19
C VAL A 399 22.40 -4.14 10.55
N ASN A 400 23.13 -3.27 11.25
CA ASN A 400 23.57 -3.46 12.64
C ASN A 400 22.39 -3.40 13.64
N ALA A 401 21.22 -3.93 13.27
CA ALA A 401 20.06 -3.98 14.15
C ALA A 401 20.37 -4.99 15.24
N SER A 402 20.48 -4.50 16.46
CA SER A 402 20.81 -5.32 17.61
C SER A 402 19.64 -5.32 18.58
N ILE A 403 19.54 -6.35 19.40
CA ILE A 403 18.56 -6.36 20.50
C ILE A 403 19.10 -5.47 21.61
N TRP A 404 18.24 -4.60 22.13
CA TRP A 404 18.47 -3.69 23.24
C TRP A 404 17.52 -4.06 24.38
N THR A 405 18.05 -4.25 25.58
CA THR A 405 17.26 -4.74 26.73
C THR A 405 17.26 -3.75 27.88
N ASP A 406 16.08 -3.49 28.43
CA ASP A 406 15.90 -2.65 29.62
C ASP A 406 16.29 -3.43 30.88
N ASN A 407 17.10 -2.84 31.74
CA ASN A 407 17.63 -3.51 32.93
C ASN A 407 16.64 -3.56 34.11
N GLN A 408 15.52 -2.82 34.05
CA GLN A 408 14.47 -2.81 35.07
C GLN A 408 13.24 -3.59 34.62
N THR A 409 12.76 -3.34 33.40
CA THR A 409 11.51 -3.94 32.90
C THR A 409 11.74 -5.22 32.10
N ASN A 410 12.98 -5.50 31.68
CA ASN A 410 13.34 -6.58 30.76
C ASN A 410 12.65 -6.46 29.39
N ASP A 411 12.16 -5.26 29.04
CA ASP A 411 11.63 -4.98 27.71
C ASP A 411 12.75 -5.06 26.68
N GLN A 412 12.47 -5.66 25.52
CA GLN A 412 13.43 -5.85 24.44
C GLN A 412 13.00 -5.08 23.18
N LEU A 413 13.97 -4.47 22.51
CA LEU A 413 13.78 -3.71 21.28
C LEU A 413 14.83 -4.11 20.23
N LEU A 414 14.40 -4.51 19.04
CA LEU A 414 15.30 -4.66 17.89
C LEU A 414 15.50 -3.29 17.22
N ALA A 415 16.70 -2.74 17.25
CA ALA A 415 16.95 -1.40 16.70
C ALA A 415 18.41 -1.16 16.28
N ASP A 416 18.59 -0.23 15.35
CA ASP A 416 19.89 0.30 14.94
C ASP A 416 20.34 1.42 15.87
N LEU A 417 21.62 1.43 16.26
CA LEU A 417 22.21 2.57 16.97
C LEU A 417 22.42 3.74 16.00
N LEU A 418 21.87 4.91 16.32
CA LEU A 418 22.13 6.14 15.56
C LEU A 418 23.32 6.90 16.12
N GLU A 419 23.22 7.30 17.39
CA GLU A 419 24.19 8.16 18.04
C GLU A 419 24.00 8.12 19.57
N ILE A 420 25.05 8.52 20.29
CA ILE A 420 24.96 8.91 21.69
C ILE A 420 24.94 10.45 21.72
N ARG A 421 23.80 11.04 22.03
CA ARG A 421 23.59 12.50 21.88
C ARG A 421 24.32 13.32 22.93
N ASP A 422 24.30 12.87 24.20
CA ASP A 422 24.75 13.65 25.36
C ASP A 422 25.57 12.82 26.37
N ASN A 423 26.29 11.79 25.91
CA ASN A 423 26.99 10.79 26.73
C ASN A 423 26.11 10.04 27.77
N THR A 424 24.81 10.30 27.79
CA THR A 424 23.85 9.76 28.76
C THR A 424 22.60 9.19 28.09
N THR A 425 22.38 9.49 26.81
CA THR A 425 21.19 9.09 26.07
C THR A 425 21.60 8.42 24.75
N VAL A 426 21.05 7.23 24.51
CA VAL A 426 21.19 6.49 23.25
C VAL A 426 20.00 6.81 22.36
N ARG A 427 20.27 7.14 21.10
CA ARG A 427 19.24 7.19 20.06
C ARG A 427 19.26 5.90 19.27
N LEU A 428 18.17 5.15 19.37
CA LEU A 428 17.97 3.89 18.65
C LEU A 428 16.89 4.08 17.60
N ARG A 429 17.10 3.56 16.39
CA ARG A 429 16.11 3.55 15.33
C ARG A 429 15.51 2.15 15.20
N HIS A 430 14.24 2.02 15.53
CA HIS A 430 13.50 0.79 15.26
C HIS A 430 13.28 0.65 13.73
N PRO A 431 13.20 -0.58 13.17
CA PRO A 431 12.92 -0.80 11.74
C PRO A 431 11.69 -0.05 11.20
N SER A 432 10.72 0.25 12.07
CA SER A 432 9.53 1.05 11.74
C SER A 432 9.77 2.57 11.61
N GLY A 433 11.03 3.04 11.63
CA GLY A 433 11.38 4.46 11.51
C GLY A 433 11.15 5.31 12.77
N VAL A 434 10.84 4.67 13.90
CA VAL A 434 10.67 5.31 15.21
C VAL A 434 12.04 5.54 15.86
N ILE A 435 12.22 6.70 16.49
CA ILE A 435 13.44 7.00 17.24
C ILE A 435 13.14 6.81 18.73
N HIS A 436 13.88 5.92 19.36
CA HIS A 436 13.86 5.72 20.80
C HIS A 436 15.03 6.49 21.43
N GLU A 437 14.71 7.42 22.33
CA GLU A 437 15.68 8.14 23.15
C GLU A 437 15.70 7.51 24.54
N VAL A 438 16.65 6.62 24.75
CA VAL A 438 16.72 5.77 25.95
C VAL A 438 17.93 6.18 26.80
N PRO A 439 17.77 6.42 28.11
CA PRO A 439 18.90 6.65 29.00
C PRO A 439 19.87 5.47 28.98
N LEU A 440 21.17 5.73 28.78
CA LEU A 440 22.21 4.70 28.70
C LEU A 440 22.18 3.76 29.93
N ASN A 441 21.90 4.32 31.10
CA ASN A 441 21.82 3.60 32.37
C ASN A 441 20.57 2.72 32.55
N SER A 442 19.57 2.84 31.67
CA SER A 442 18.41 1.95 31.64
C SER A 442 18.66 0.67 30.85
N LEU A 443 19.76 0.59 30.09
CA LEU A 443 20.13 -0.59 29.33
C LEU A 443 20.90 -1.60 30.19
N ILE A 444 20.90 -2.87 29.77
CA ILE A 444 21.78 -3.88 30.36
C ILE A 444 23.27 -3.56 30.09
N PRO A 445 24.21 -3.97 30.96
CA PRO A 445 25.63 -3.62 30.82
C PRO A 445 26.26 -3.99 29.47
N LEU A 446 25.80 -5.08 28.85
CA LEU A 446 26.30 -5.54 27.55
C LEU A 446 25.93 -4.57 26.42
N ASP A 447 24.71 -4.03 26.44
CA ASP A 447 24.22 -3.09 25.42
C ASP A 447 24.85 -1.71 25.59
N ILE A 448 25.15 -1.30 26.82
CA ILE A 448 25.93 -0.10 27.11
C ILE A 448 27.32 -0.18 26.46
N LEU A 449 28.02 -1.30 26.68
CA LEU A 449 29.36 -1.50 26.14
C LEU A 449 29.35 -1.45 24.60
N ARG A 450 28.37 -2.11 23.98
CA ARG A 450 28.17 -2.05 22.52
C ARG A 450 27.93 -0.62 22.01
N ALA A 451 27.10 0.17 22.69
CA ALA A 451 26.83 1.55 22.28
C ALA A 451 28.09 2.41 22.31
N VAL A 452 28.89 2.28 23.38
CA VAL A 452 30.14 3.03 23.54
C VAL A 452 31.19 2.61 22.52
N GLU A 453 31.36 1.30 22.27
CA GLU A 453 32.29 0.80 21.26
C GLU A 453 31.95 1.32 19.86
N ALA A 454 30.66 1.37 19.52
CA ALA A 454 30.20 1.87 18.23
C ALA A 454 30.46 3.38 18.08
N ASP A 455 30.19 4.18 19.12
CA ASP A 455 30.47 5.63 19.12
C ASP A 455 31.97 5.92 18.98
N LEU A 456 32.83 5.17 19.67
CA LEU A 456 34.29 5.28 19.54
C LEU A 456 34.78 4.96 18.13
N ARG A 457 34.22 3.94 17.47
CA ARG A 457 34.56 3.59 16.09
C ARG A 457 34.17 4.70 15.10
N VAL A 458 33.03 5.36 15.32
CA VAL A 458 32.58 6.47 14.48
C VAL A 458 33.49 7.69 14.67
N LYS A 459 33.82 8.03 15.91
CA LYS A 459 34.73 9.14 16.23
C LYS A 459 36.14 8.91 15.68
N ALA A 460 36.67 7.69 15.76
CA ALA A 460 37.97 7.32 15.19
C ALA A 460 38.02 7.48 13.66
N LYS A 461 36.94 7.10 12.95
CA LYS A 461 36.86 7.31 11.49
C LYS A 461 36.78 8.78 11.09
N ALA A 462 36.20 9.63 11.94
CA ALA A 462 36.15 11.08 11.70
C ALA A 462 37.50 11.77 11.93
N THR A 463 38.37 11.22 12.79
CA THR A 463 39.72 11.76 13.05
C THR A 463 40.72 11.41 11.95
N ASP A 464 40.47 10.34 11.19
CA ASP A 464 41.34 9.89 10.08
C ASP A 464 41.10 10.66 8.76
N GLN A 465 40.14 11.59 8.74
CA GLN A 465 39.78 12.41 7.57
C GLN A 465 40.15 13.90 7.70
N SER A 466 40.86 14.30 8.76
CA SER A 466 41.43 15.66 8.84
C SER A 466 42.66 15.78 7.93
N PRO A 467 42.76 16.80 7.06
CA PRO A 467 43.96 17.00 6.25
C PRO A 467 45.15 17.32 7.17
N PRO A 468 46.39 16.95 6.79
CA PRO A 468 47.57 17.33 7.55
C PRO A 468 47.68 18.86 7.58
N GLU A 469 47.84 19.42 8.78
CA GLU A 469 48.21 20.83 8.95
C GLU A 469 49.63 21.04 8.41
N ASP A 470 49.74 21.81 7.32
CA ASP A 470 50.93 22.55 6.89
C ASP A 470 50.52 23.98 6.49
#